data_AF-A0A8H6AEM4-F1
#
_entry.id   AF-A0A8H6AEM4-F1
#
_cell.length_a   1.000
_cell.length_b   1.000
_cell.length_c   1.000
_cell.angle_alpha   90.00
_cell.angle_beta   90.00
_cell.angle_gamma   90.00
#
_symmetry.space_group_name_H-M   'P 1'
#
loop_
_entity.id
_entity.type
_entity.pdbx_description
1 polymer ?
#
loop_
_entity_poly.entity_id
_entity_poly.type
_entity_poly.pdbx_seq_one_letter_code
_entity_poly.pdbx_strand_id
1 'polypeptide(L)'
;MTSSNWGKILLPQSNWKPLPGDKDYLFQCPISFTIQFFSDLAKLYHPGNLLGVADLNYSIAQLPKGQFYQGDVIDVIPTTEFQERLMREDDVTYTQLYLRRFVDPERVEASCRTLVHRHAILRTVVIQVVLRDLNFSLVRLSSDEDLFKSADEACAQDTPSPILLGAPHFKPFLMSRSRPEHILIIRMSRAGYDGASFRFLPSDLADAYKGHELNSTRLPFPIYL
;
A
#
# COMPACT_ATOMS: atom_id res chain seq x y z
N MET A 1 25.16 -12.94 -11.88
CA MET A 1 25.57 -12.02 -10.81
C MET A 1 24.96 -10.66 -11.12
N THR A 2 23.76 -10.39 -10.61
CA THR A 2 23.12 -9.08 -10.71
C THR A 2 22.77 -8.67 -9.29
N SER A 3 23.47 -7.66 -8.80
CA SER A 3 23.33 -7.12 -7.45
C SER A 3 21.95 -6.48 -7.29
N SER A 4 21.15 -7.05 -6.40
CA SER A 4 19.89 -6.48 -5.91
C SER A 4 20.19 -5.18 -5.15
N ASN A 5 19.86 -4.06 -5.78
CA ASN A 5 19.98 -2.73 -5.19
C ASN A 5 18.72 -2.49 -4.34
N TRP A 6 18.73 -2.98 -3.10
CA TRP A 6 17.68 -2.72 -2.13
C TRP A 6 17.62 -1.23 -1.84
N GLY A 7 16.45 -0.62 -2.07
CA GLY A 7 16.22 0.80 -1.87
C GLY A 7 16.37 1.21 -0.41
N LYS A 8 17.60 1.52 0.01
CA LYS A 8 17.84 2.40 1.17
C LYS A 8 17.38 3.80 0.76
N ILE A 9 16.18 4.19 1.16
CA ILE A 9 15.74 5.59 1.05
C ILE A 9 16.54 6.39 2.09
N LEU A 10 17.70 6.91 1.67
CA LEU A 10 18.37 8.02 2.30
C LEU A 10 18.00 9.28 1.51
N LEU A 11 17.24 10.18 2.13
CA LEU A 11 16.88 11.46 1.52
C LEU A 11 18.15 12.34 1.38
N PRO A 12 18.55 12.77 0.17
CA PRO A 12 19.66 13.72 0.02
C PRO A 12 19.15 15.16 0.20
N GLN A 13 19.77 15.92 1.11
CA GLN A 13 19.46 17.34 1.34
C GLN A 13 20.10 18.32 0.33
N SER A 14 20.78 17.87 -0.74
CA SER A 14 21.77 18.70 -1.43
C SER A 14 21.34 19.36 -2.76
N ASN A 15 20.11 19.24 -3.25
CA ASN A 15 19.75 19.74 -4.60
C ASN A 15 18.64 20.81 -4.65
N TRP A 16 18.69 21.79 -3.74
CA TRP A 16 17.90 23.02 -3.89
C TRP A 16 18.80 24.15 -4.40
N LYS A 17 18.69 24.50 -5.69
CA LYS A 17 19.14 25.80 -6.19
C LYS A 17 17.91 26.62 -6.60
N PRO A 18 17.79 27.89 -6.17
CA PRO A 18 16.73 28.75 -6.70
C PRO A 18 17.11 29.15 -8.13
N LEU A 19 16.15 29.08 -9.06
CA LEU A 19 16.35 29.64 -10.40
C LEU A 19 15.94 31.11 -10.42
N PRO A 20 16.72 31.98 -11.10
CA PRO A 20 16.44 33.40 -11.18
C PRO A 20 15.39 33.71 -12.25
N GLY A 21 14.50 34.65 -11.93
CA GLY A 21 13.87 35.53 -12.91
C GLY A 21 12.84 34.90 -13.85
N ASP A 22 11.58 34.96 -13.42
CA ASP A 22 10.47 35.51 -14.19
C ASP A 22 10.02 34.79 -15.49
N LYS A 23 8.88 34.09 -15.40
CA LYS A 23 7.58 34.46 -16.02
C LYS A 23 6.73 33.24 -16.37
N ASP A 24 5.51 33.27 -15.83
CA ASP A 24 4.26 32.81 -16.45
C ASP A 24 3.87 31.31 -16.46
N TYR A 25 2.80 31.06 -15.68
CA TYR A 25 1.79 29.98 -15.67
C TYR A 25 2.20 28.56 -15.28
N LEU A 26 2.06 28.23 -13.99
CA LEU A 26 1.36 27.02 -13.53
C LEU A 26 0.66 27.34 -12.18
N PHE A 27 -0.67 27.23 -12.19
CA PHE A 27 -1.62 27.53 -11.11
C PHE A 27 -1.10 27.21 -9.69
N GLN A 28 -0.78 28.25 -8.90
CA GLN A 28 -0.78 28.12 -7.44
C GLN A 28 -2.23 28.15 -6.95
N CYS A 29 -2.84 26.97 -6.88
CA CYS A 29 -4.07 26.80 -6.13
C CYS A 29 -3.74 26.91 -4.63
N PRO A 30 -4.41 27.77 -3.84
CA PRO A 30 -4.20 27.83 -2.40
C PRO A 30 -4.43 26.44 -1.78
N ILE A 31 -3.52 25.99 -0.89
CA ILE A 31 -3.62 24.66 -0.25
C ILE A 31 -5.01 24.43 0.37
N SER A 32 -5.64 25.49 0.90
CA SER A 32 -7.02 25.45 1.42
C SER A 32 -8.08 25.15 0.36
N PHE A 33 -7.94 25.70 -0.85
CA PHE A 33 -8.83 25.42 -1.98
C PHE A 33 -8.64 23.98 -2.47
N THR A 34 -7.41 23.49 -2.55
CA THR A 34 -7.11 22.09 -2.91
C THR A 34 -7.73 21.11 -1.92
N ILE A 35 -7.61 21.37 -0.60
CA ILE A 35 -8.21 20.51 0.43
C ILE A 35 -9.74 20.50 0.34
N GLN A 36 -10.36 21.68 0.15
CA GLN A 36 -11.81 21.79 0.03
C GLN A 36 -12.32 21.08 -1.25
N PHE A 37 -11.64 21.28 -2.37
CA PHE A 37 -11.95 20.64 -3.64
C PHE A 37 -11.94 19.11 -3.54
N PHE A 38 -10.88 18.51 -2.98
CA PHE A 38 -10.82 17.06 -2.80
C PHE A 38 -11.82 16.55 -1.76
N SER A 39 -12.15 17.35 -0.73
CA SER A 39 -13.23 17.03 0.22
C SER A 39 -14.60 16.98 -0.46
N ASP A 40 -14.87 17.90 -1.40
CA ASP A 40 -16.13 17.91 -2.14
C ASP A 40 -16.18 16.80 -3.20
N LEU A 41 -15.07 16.48 -3.87
CA LEU A 41 -14.97 15.30 -4.72
C LEU A 41 -15.21 13.99 -3.95
N ALA A 42 -14.66 13.89 -2.72
CA ALA A 42 -14.88 12.73 -1.87
C ALA A 42 -16.35 12.50 -1.51
N LYS A 43 -17.17 13.55 -1.48
CA LYS A 43 -18.63 13.44 -1.26
C LYS A 43 -19.39 12.96 -2.49
N LEU A 44 -18.84 13.18 -3.69
CA LEU A 44 -19.45 12.76 -4.96
C LEU A 44 -19.11 11.31 -5.32
N TYR A 45 -18.02 10.80 -4.76
CA TYR A 45 -17.58 9.42 -5.00
C TYR A 45 -18.55 8.40 -4.37
N HIS A 46 -18.88 7.39 -5.15
CA HIS A 46 -19.54 6.17 -4.68
C HIS A 46 -19.02 4.97 -5.49
N PRO A 47 -19.08 3.75 -4.94
CA PRO A 47 -18.58 2.58 -5.64
C PRO A 47 -19.19 2.38 -7.03
N GLY A 48 -18.35 2.01 -8.01
CA GLY A 48 -18.73 1.84 -9.42
C GLY A 48 -18.85 3.14 -10.23
N ASN A 49 -18.82 4.31 -9.59
CA ASN A 49 -18.98 5.61 -10.27
C ASN A 49 -17.93 5.82 -11.39
N LEU A 50 -16.68 5.42 -11.14
CA LEU A 50 -15.57 5.60 -12.09
C LEU A 50 -15.63 4.67 -13.31
N LEU A 51 -16.46 3.64 -13.30
CA LEU A 51 -16.69 2.80 -14.47
C LEU A 51 -17.81 3.33 -15.38
N GLY A 52 -18.56 4.35 -14.92
CA GLY A 52 -19.75 4.82 -15.63
C GLY A 52 -20.83 3.75 -15.79
N VAL A 53 -20.81 2.70 -14.93
CA VAL A 53 -21.75 1.58 -15.00
C VAL A 53 -22.99 1.85 -14.15
N ALA A 54 -24.16 1.55 -14.71
CA ALA A 54 -25.42 1.70 -13.99
C ALA A 54 -25.65 0.60 -12.92
N ASP A 55 -25.00 -0.55 -13.07
CA ASP A 55 -25.10 -1.69 -12.15
C ASP A 55 -23.71 -2.27 -11.85
N LEU A 56 -23.17 -1.94 -10.68
CA LEU A 56 -21.90 -2.47 -10.20
C LEU A 56 -21.94 -4.00 -10.04
N ASN A 57 -23.08 -4.59 -9.68
CA ASN A 57 -23.19 -6.04 -9.50
C ASN A 57 -23.02 -6.77 -10.82
N TYR A 58 -23.54 -6.19 -11.91
CA TYR A 58 -23.31 -6.72 -13.25
C TYR A 58 -21.81 -6.70 -13.58
N SER A 59 -21.10 -5.60 -13.32
CA SER A 59 -19.65 -5.52 -13.52
C SER A 59 -18.88 -6.52 -12.68
N ILE A 60 -19.25 -6.70 -11.40
CA ILE A 60 -18.66 -7.70 -10.51
C ILE A 60 -18.86 -9.12 -11.05
N ALA A 61 -20.05 -9.43 -11.58
CA ALA A 61 -20.36 -10.74 -12.15
C ALA A 61 -19.50 -11.08 -13.39
N GLN A 62 -19.06 -10.05 -14.14
CA GLN A 62 -18.17 -10.20 -15.30
C GLN A 62 -16.68 -10.31 -14.95
N LEU A 63 -16.29 -10.07 -13.69
CA LEU A 63 -14.90 -10.19 -13.28
C LEU A 63 -14.40 -11.63 -13.48
N PRO A 64 -13.14 -11.81 -13.94
CA PRO A 64 -12.56 -13.13 -14.02
C PRO A 64 -12.55 -13.78 -12.62
N LYS A 65 -12.84 -15.07 -12.57
CA LYS A 65 -12.71 -15.83 -11.32
C LYS A 65 -11.25 -15.80 -10.89
N GLY A 66 -11.00 -15.28 -9.69
CA GLY A 66 -9.66 -15.16 -9.09
C GLY A 66 -9.65 -15.64 -7.65
N GLN A 67 -8.59 -15.28 -6.91
CA GLN A 67 -8.47 -15.59 -5.47
C GLN A 67 -9.28 -14.65 -4.57
N PHE A 68 -10.52 -14.35 -4.96
CA PHE A 68 -11.44 -13.56 -4.17
C PHE A 68 -12.88 -14.01 -4.40
N TYR A 69 -13.75 -13.78 -3.42
CA TYR A 69 -15.18 -14.01 -3.55
C TYR A 69 -15.87 -12.75 -4.08
N GLN A 70 -16.72 -12.88 -5.10
CA GLN A 70 -17.42 -11.74 -5.71
C GLN A 70 -18.30 -10.98 -4.71
N GLY A 71 -18.89 -11.65 -3.71
CA GLY A 71 -19.68 -10.99 -2.66
C GLY A 71 -18.85 -10.12 -1.70
N ASP A 72 -17.53 -10.28 -1.72
CA ASP A 72 -16.62 -9.42 -0.96
C ASP A 72 -16.22 -8.18 -1.75
N VAL A 73 -16.54 -8.08 -3.05
CA VAL A 73 -16.21 -6.89 -3.84
C VAL A 73 -17.11 -5.74 -3.40
N ILE A 74 -16.50 -4.63 -2.97
CA ILE A 74 -17.22 -3.41 -2.60
C ILE A 74 -17.05 -2.30 -3.64
N ASP A 75 -16.09 -2.44 -4.55
CA ASP A 75 -15.83 -1.46 -5.60
C ASP A 75 -15.04 -2.07 -6.76
N VAL A 76 -15.18 -1.47 -7.94
CA VAL A 76 -14.38 -1.78 -9.12
C VAL A 76 -13.99 -0.46 -9.77
N ILE A 77 -12.70 -0.25 -9.93
CA ILE A 77 -12.09 1.01 -10.37
C ILE A 77 -11.33 0.74 -11.67
N PRO A 78 -11.33 1.68 -12.64
CA PRO A 78 -10.47 1.56 -13.81
C PRO A 78 -9.00 1.55 -13.38
N THR A 79 -8.23 0.63 -13.96
CA THR A 79 -6.78 0.59 -13.73
C THR A 79 -6.12 1.66 -14.60
N THR A 80 -5.28 2.52 -14.02
CA THR A 80 -4.53 3.51 -14.81
C THR A 80 -3.49 2.83 -15.70
N GLU A 81 -3.12 3.45 -16.82
CA GLU A 81 -2.08 2.94 -17.72
C GLU A 81 -0.76 2.63 -16.98
N PHE A 82 -0.39 3.51 -16.04
CA PHE A 82 0.82 3.32 -15.24
C PHE A 82 0.74 2.10 -14.31
N GLN A 83 -0.41 1.88 -13.67
CA GLN A 83 -0.64 0.69 -12.84
C GLN A 83 -0.69 -0.58 -13.67
N GLU A 84 -1.31 -0.55 -14.85
CA GLU A 84 -1.36 -1.70 -15.75
C GLU A 84 0.05 -2.13 -16.18
N ARG A 85 0.91 -1.17 -16.53
CA ARG A 85 2.31 -1.46 -16.87
C ARG A 85 3.06 -2.12 -15.70
N LEU A 86 2.93 -1.56 -14.50
CA LEU A 86 3.59 -2.11 -13.30
C LEU A 86 3.06 -3.49 -12.90
N MET A 87 1.76 -3.76 -13.12
CA MET A 87 1.18 -5.09 -12.88
C MET A 87 1.71 -6.13 -13.86
N ARG A 88 1.96 -5.77 -15.13
CA ARG A 88 2.54 -6.70 -16.14
C ARG A 88 3.99 -7.08 -15.84
N GLU A 89 4.71 -6.22 -15.13
CA GLU A 89 6.09 -6.44 -14.72
C GLU A 89 6.20 -7.31 -13.44
N ASP A 90 5.06 -7.71 -12.83
CA ASP A 90 4.98 -8.38 -11.52
C ASP A 90 5.84 -7.68 -10.45
N ASP A 91 5.97 -6.35 -10.55
CA ASP A 91 6.94 -5.61 -9.76
C ASP A 91 6.46 -5.47 -8.30
N VAL A 92 7.19 -6.16 -7.42
CA VAL A 92 6.94 -6.20 -5.98
C VAL A 92 8.02 -5.46 -5.22
N THR A 93 7.61 -4.88 -4.11
CA THR A 93 8.46 -4.12 -3.21
C THR A 93 8.35 -4.65 -1.81
N TYR A 94 9.46 -4.57 -1.08
CA TYR A 94 9.55 -4.98 0.31
C TYR A 94 9.96 -3.78 1.14
N THR A 95 9.05 -3.30 1.98
CA THR A 95 9.40 -2.28 2.96
C THR A 95 9.71 -2.92 4.29
N GLN A 96 10.91 -2.66 4.80
CA GLN A 96 11.35 -3.14 6.10
C GLN A 96 11.19 -2.02 7.15
N LEU A 97 10.39 -2.29 8.18
CA LEU A 97 10.16 -1.41 9.32
C LEU A 97 10.83 -2.03 10.55
N TYR A 98 11.92 -1.42 11.01
CA TYR A 98 12.62 -1.87 12.20
C TYR A 98 11.88 -1.47 13.48
N LEU A 99 11.52 -2.47 14.28
CA LEU A 99 10.78 -2.31 15.52
C LEU A 99 11.76 -2.38 16.69
N ARG A 100 12.13 -1.21 17.21
CA ARG A 100 13.20 -1.00 18.21
C ARG A 100 12.91 -1.51 19.63
N ARG A 101 11.76 -2.14 19.87
CA ARG A 101 11.32 -2.56 21.21
C ARG A 101 10.62 -3.90 21.14
N PHE A 102 10.42 -4.49 22.31
CA PHE A 102 9.52 -5.62 22.46
C PHE A 102 8.16 -5.26 21.86
N VAL A 103 7.79 -5.98 20.79
CA VAL A 103 6.46 -5.90 20.18
C VAL A 103 5.75 -7.21 20.42
N ASP A 104 4.45 -7.11 20.60
CA ASP A 104 3.56 -8.26 20.64
C ASP A 104 3.19 -8.63 19.19
N PRO A 105 3.59 -9.81 18.69
CA PRO A 105 3.26 -10.23 17.32
C PRO A 105 1.77 -10.21 17.00
N GLU A 106 0.90 -10.54 17.98
CA GLU A 106 -0.55 -10.52 17.77
C GLU A 106 -1.05 -9.08 17.59
N ARG A 107 -0.47 -8.15 18.35
CA ARG A 107 -0.79 -6.73 18.24
C ARG A 107 -0.26 -6.12 16.94
N VAL A 108 0.86 -6.61 16.42
CA VAL A 108 1.37 -6.25 15.08
C VAL A 108 0.43 -6.76 13.99
N GLU A 109 -0.04 -8.00 14.10
CA GLU A 109 -1.00 -8.55 13.14
C GLU A 109 -2.32 -7.76 13.16
N ALA A 110 -2.84 -7.47 14.36
CA ALA A 110 -4.03 -6.65 14.53
C ALA A 110 -3.86 -5.24 13.94
N SER A 111 -2.70 -4.59 14.13
CA SER A 111 -2.47 -3.26 13.54
C SER A 111 -2.40 -3.31 12.02
N CYS A 112 -1.82 -4.37 11.44
CA CYS A 112 -1.89 -4.60 9.98
C CYS A 112 -3.33 -4.77 9.50
N ARG A 113 -4.21 -5.44 10.25
CA ARG A 113 -5.63 -5.56 9.89
C ARG A 113 -6.34 -4.21 9.87
N THR A 114 -6.07 -3.36 10.88
CA THR A 114 -6.59 -1.99 10.91
C THR A 114 -6.12 -1.17 9.71
N LEU A 115 -4.85 -1.31 9.30
CA LEU A 115 -4.32 -0.64 8.11
C LEU A 115 -5.03 -1.07 6.84
N VAL A 116 -5.16 -2.39 6.63
CA VAL A 116 -5.85 -2.94 5.45
C VAL A 116 -7.30 -2.46 5.39
N HIS A 117 -8.00 -2.48 6.52
CA HIS A 117 -9.37 -2.00 6.59
C HIS A 117 -9.48 -0.53 6.16
N ARG A 118 -8.57 0.32 6.66
CA ARG A 118 -8.53 1.76 6.38
C ARG A 118 -8.13 2.08 4.95
N HIS A 119 -7.13 1.39 4.41
CA HIS A 119 -6.49 1.72 3.14
C HIS A 119 -6.93 0.75 2.07
N ALA A 120 -7.94 1.14 1.28
CA ALA A 120 -8.53 0.32 0.23
C ALA A 120 -7.49 -0.33 -0.71
N ILE A 121 -6.41 0.39 -1.00
CA ILE A 121 -5.35 -0.07 -1.89
C ILE A 121 -4.59 -1.31 -1.37
N LEU A 122 -4.56 -1.52 -0.04
CA LEU A 122 -3.96 -2.72 0.56
C LEU A 122 -4.82 -3.97 0.38
N ARG A 123 -6.10 -3.80 0.04
CA ARG A 123 -7.10 -4.85 -0.24
C ARG A 123 -7.62 -4.80 -1.68
N THR A 124 -6.88 -4.17 -2.57
CA THR A 124 -7.12 -4.16 -4.02
C THR A 124 -6.43 -5.36 -4.66
N VAL A 125 -7.11 -6.05 -5.58
CA VAL A 125 -6.56 -7.15 -6.39
C VAL A 125 -6.37 -6.72 -7.86
N VAL A 126 -5.72 -7.56 -8.69
CA VAL A 126 -5.44 -7.28 -10.11
C VAL A 126 -6.75 -7.14 -10.91
N ILE A 127 -6.84 -6.07 -11.74
CA ILE A 127 -8.06 -5.31 -12.06
C ILE A 127 -8.51 -4.64 -10.77
N GLN A 128 -8.40 -3.31 -10.61
CA GLN A 128 -8.62 -2.65 -9.31
C GLN A 128 -10.01 -2.93 -8.70
N VAL A 129 -10.08 -4.07 -8.02
CA VAL A 129 -11.26 -4.63 -7.38
C VAL A 129 -10.96 -4.52 -5.91
N VAL A 130 -11.78 -3.74 -5.23
CA VAL A 130 -11.59 -3.45 -3.82
C VAL A 130 -12.43 -4.43 -3.03
N LEU A 131 -11.78 -5.30 -2.26
CA LEU A 131 -12.45 -6.28 -1.41
C LEU A 131 -12.83 -5.64 -0.08
N ARG A 132 -14.00 -5.94 0.49
CA ARG A 132 -14.51 -5.43 1.77
C ARG A 132 -13.49 -5.55 2.90
N ASP A 133 -12.86 -6.71 2.95
CA ASP A 133 -11.80 -7.04 3.87
C ASP A 133 -10.80 -7.95 3.14
N LEU A 134 -9.61 -8.08 3.71
CA LEU A 134 -8.57 -8.96 3.23
C LEU A 134 -8.22 -9.96 4.31
N ASN A 135 -8.49 -11.24 4.02
CA ASN A 135 -7.96 -12.31 4.85
C ASN A 135 -6.47 -12.53 4.55
N PHE A 136 -5.62 -12.17 5.50
CA PHE A 136 -4.20 -12.49 5.48
C PHE A 136 -3.76 -13.04 6.84
N SER A 137 -2.57 -13.64 6.87
CA SER A 137 -1.89 -14.02 8.11
C SER A 137 -0.50 -13.39 8.14
N LEU A 138 -0.07 -12.97 9.32
CA LEU A 138 1.30 -12.47 9.51
C LEU A 138 2.29 -13.64 9.43
N VAL A 139 3.17 -13.63 8.44
CA VAL A 139 4.21 -14.66 8.30
C VAL A 139 5.28 -14.43 9.35
N ARG A 140 5.34 -15.28 10.38
CA ARG A 140 6.30 -15.15 11.49
C ARG A 140 7.57 -15.93 11.15
N LEU A 141 8.71 -15.24 11.15
CA LEU A 141 10.02 -15.80 10.86
C LEU A 141 10.94 -15.55 12.06
N SER A 142 11.82 -16.50 12.34
CA SER A 142 12.82 -16.39 13.40
C SER A 142 14.22 -16.57 12.84
N SER A 143 15.18 -15.78 13.31
CA SER A 143 16.59 -15.91 12.97
C SER A 143 17.47 -15.74 14.21
N ASP A 144 18.53 -16.54 14.30
CA ASP A 144 19.59 -16.40 15.30
C ASP A 144 20.76 -15.53 14.79
N GLU A 145 20.73 -15.15 13.51
CA GLU A 145 21.77 -14.38 12.81
C GLU A 145 21.48 -12.86 12.86
N ASP A 146 22.21 -12.07 12.06
CA ASP A 146 21.90 -10.65 11.87
C ASP A 146 20.49 -10.47 11.28
N LEU A 147 19.69 -9.67 11.98
CA LEU A 147 18.27 -9.51 11.69
C LEU A 147 17.99 -8.87 10.32
N PHE A 148 18.81 -7.89 9.92
CA PHE A 148 18.65 -7.22 8.63
C PHE A 148 19.04 -8.14 7.48
N LYS A 149 20.15 -8.86 7.64
CA LYS A 149 20.58 -9.87 6.66
C LYS A 149 19.51 -10.95 6.46
N SER A 150 18.94 -11.47 7.55
CA SER A 150 17.86 -12.46 7.45
C SER A 150 16.58 -11.90 6.84
N ALA A 151 16.26 -10.62 7.09
CA ALA A 151 15.13 -9.96 6.43
C ALA A 151 15.37 -9.81 4.92
N ASP A 152 16.57 -9.40 4.50
CA ASP A 152 16.95 -9.31 3.08
C ASP A 152 16.90 -10.69 2.40
N GLU A 153 17.38 -11.74 3.08
CA GLU A 153 17.31 -13.12 2.59
C GLU A 153 15.86 -13.58 2.43
N ALA A 154 14.98 -13.27 3.40
CA ALA A 154 13.55 -13.58 3.30
C ALA A 154 12.89 -12.85 2.13
N CYS A 155 13.23 -11.58 1.88
CA CYS A 155 12.74 -10.83 0.72
C CYS A 155 13.25 -11.43 -0.60
N ALA A 156 14.53 -11.82 -0.66
CA ALA A 156 15.13 -12.44 -1.84
C ALA A 156 14.50 -13.81 -2.14
N GLN A 157 14.17 -14.60 -1.12
CA GLN A 157 13.49 -15.88 -1.25
C GLN A 157 12.03 -15.75 -1.71
N ASP A 158 11.34 -14.67 -1.31
CA ASP A 158 9.95 -14.43 -1.71
C ASP A 158 9.83 -13.78 -3.10
N THR A 159 10.86 -13.05 -3.57
CA THR A 159 10.88 -12.36 -4.88
C THR A 159 10.40 -13.21 -6.07
N PRO A 160 10.79 -14.49 -6.21
CA PRO A 160 10.31 -15.33 -7.32
C PRO A 160 8.82 -15.71 -7.23
N SER A 161 8.15 -15.43 -6.10
CA SER A 161 6.74 -15.76 -5.89
C SER A 161 5.85 -14.81 -6.70
N PRO A 162 5.09 -15.32 -7.68
CA PRO A 162 4.23 -14.47 -8.51
C PRO A 162 3.09 -13.89 -7.68
N ILE A 163 2.57 -12.74 -8.11
CA ILE A 163 1.26 -12.28 -7.66
C ILE A 163 0.22 -13.02 -8.48
N LEU A 164 -0.53 -13.91 -7.85
CA LEU A 164 -1.59 -14.64 -8.54
C LEU A 164 -2.73 -13.69 -8.95
N LEU A 165 -3.37 -13.96 -10.08
CA LEU A 165 -4.50 -13.15 -10.55
C LEU A 165 -5.62 -13.16 -9.49
N GLY A 166 -6.10 -11.98 -9.13
CA GLY A 166 -7.11 -11.83 -8.08
C GLY A 166 -6.58 -12.09 -6.67
N ALA A 167 -5.27 -12.27 -6.48
CA ALA A 167 -4.68 -12.31 -5.16
C ALA A 167 -4.35 -10.90 -4.66
N PRO A 168 -4.53 -10.63 -3.36
CA PRO A 168 -4.17 -9.38 -2.73
C PRO A 168 -2.66 -9.20 -2.72
N HIS A 169 -2.22 -7.97 -2.99
CA HIS A 169 -0.80 -7.66 -3.11
C HIS A 169 -0.09 -7.52 -1.75
N PHE A 170 -0.86 -7.25 -0.68
CA PHE A 170 -0.35 -7.04 0.68
C PHE A 170 -0.02 -8.37 1.37
N LYS A 171 1.27 -8.58 1.70
CA LYS A 171 1.74 -9.74 2.46
C LYS A 171 2.73 -9.29 3.54
N PRO A 172 2.36 -9.33 4.83
CA PRO A 172 3.26 -8.94 5.90
C PRO A 172 4.07 -10.13 6.44
N PHE A 173 5.33 -9.89 6.78
CA PHE A 173 6.22 -10.81 7.47
C PHE A 173 6.77 -10.16 8.73
N LEU A 174 6.85 -10.89 9.83
CA LEU A 174 7.52 -10.45 11.05
C LEU A 174 8.77 -11.30 11.27
N MET A 175 9.93 -10.75 10.91
CA MET A 175 11.23 -11.33 11.23
C MET A 175 11.59 -10.97 12.66
N SER A 176 11.94 -11.97 13.46
CA SER A 176 12.29 -11.80 14.87
C SER A 176 13.63 -12.45 15.18
N ARG A 177 14.46 -11.76 15.97
CA ARG A 177 15.61 -12.35 16.66
C ARG A 177 15.22 -12.60 18.12
N SER A 178 15.95 -13.45 18.85
CA SER A 178 15.77 -13.60 20.30
C SER A 178 15.60 -12.21 20.94
N ARG A 179 14.46 -11.97 21.61
CA ARG A 179 13.91 -10.66 22.04
C ARG A 179 15.01 -9.63 22.38
N PRO A 180 14.89 -8.34 22.00
CA PRO A 180 13.66 -7.61 21.65
C PRO A 180 13.60 -7.04 20.23
N GLU A 181 14.28 -7.65 19.25
CA GLU A 181 14.45 -7.03 17.93
C GLU A 181 13.58 -7.69 16.85
N HIS A 182 12.83 -6.87 16.13
CA HIS A 182 11.94 -7.32 15.06
C HIS A 182 12.03 -6.41 13.83
N ILE A 183 11.84 -6.98 12.65
CA ILE A 183 11.61 -6.27 11.40
C ILE A 183 10.26 -6.71 10.85
N LEU A 184 9.33 -5.77 10.71
CA LEU A 184 8.11 -5.97 9.95
C LEU A 184 8.42 -5.67 8.48
N ILE A 185 8.26 -6.68 7.63
CA ILE A 185 8.43 -6.59 6.18
C ILE A 185 7.04 -6.51 5.57
N ILE A 186 6.78 -5.48 4.77
CA ILE A 186 5.52 -5.31 4.04
C ILE A 186 5.82 -5.51 2.56
N ARG A 187 5.37 -6.63 2.00
CA ARG A 187 5.40 -6.89 0.56
C ARG A 187 4.15 -6.33 -0.11
N MET A 188 4.32 -5.57 -1.18
CA MET A 188 3.24 -4.99 -2.00
C MET A 188 3.63 -4.86 -3.47
N SER A 189 2.65 -4.85 -4.38
CA SER A 189 2.87 -4.44 -5.77
C SER A 189 3.15 -2.95 -5.86
N ARG A 190 4.07 -2.53 -6.73
CA ARG A 190 4.31 -1.11 -7.02
C ARG A 190 3.11 -0.40 -7.62
N ALA A 191 2.19 -1.12 -8.26
CA ALA A 191 0.96 -0.55 -8.77
C ALA A 191 0.01 -0.09 -7.63
N GLY A 192 0.23 -0.61 -6.42
CA GLY A 192 -0.61 -0.36 -5.26
C GLY A 192 -0.22 0.84 -4.40
N TYR A 193 0.79 1.65 -4.77
CA TYR A 193 1.11 2.85 -4.00
C TYR A 193 2.07 3.78 -4.74
N ASP A 194 2.17 5.01 -4.26
CA ASP A 194 3.20 5.98 -4.65
C ASP A 194 4.04 6.42 -3.42
N GLY A 195 5.15 7.12 -3.66
CA GLY A 195 6.02 7.58 -2.57
C GLY A 195 5.33 8.55 -1.59
N ALA A 196 4.28 9.25 -2.03
CA ALA A 196 3.57 10.25 -1.22
C ALA A 196 2.57 9.60 -0.25
N SER A 197 1.86 8.56 -0.67
CA SER A 197 0.93 7.76 0.12
C SER A 197 1.68 6.83 1.07
N PHE A 198 2.78 6.23 0.61
CA PHE A 198 3.54 5.27 1.40
C PHE A 198 4.13 5.85 2.70
N ARG A 199 4.47 7.15 2.70
CA ARG A 199 5.04 7.84 3.88
C ARG A 199 4.12 7.80 5.11
N PHE A 200 2.82 7.58 4.92
CA PHE A 200 1.84 7.54 5.99
C PHE A 200 1.70 6.16 6.63
N LEU A 201 2.12 5.10 5.94
CA LEU A 201 1.98 3.72 6.41
C LEU A 201 2.67 3.48 7.76
N PRO A 202 3.91 3.97 8.01
CA PRO A 202 4.55 3.79 9.31
C PRO A 202 3.84 4.54 10.45
N SER A 203 3.33 5.76 10.22
CA SER A 203 2.59 6.50 11.25
C SER A 203 1.28 5.81 11.60
N ASP A 204 0.56 5.32 10.59
CA ASP A 204 -0.73 4.64 10.81
C ASP A 204 -0.54 3.29 11.46
N LEU A 205 0.53 2.57 11.12
CA LEU A 205 0.88 1.33 11.79
C LEU A 205 1.12 1.59 13.28
N ALA A 206 1.84 2.68 13.62
CA ALA A 206 2.14 3.03 14.99
C ALA A 206 0.87 3.45 15.77
N ASP A 207 -0.01 4.22 15.15
CA ASP A 207 -1.28 4.63 15.75
C ASP A 207 -2.24 3.44 15.93
N ALA A 208 -2.41 2.61 14.89
CA ALA A 208 -3.19 1.37 14.97
C ALA A 208 -2.63 0.44 16.05
N TYR A 209 -1.31 0.28 16.13
CA TYR A 209 -0.68 -0.52 17.18
C TYR A 209 -1.00 0.05 18.55
N LYS A 210 -0.96 1.37 18.76
CA LYS A 210 -1.31 2.01 20.03
C LYS A 210 -2.82 1.94 20.36
N GLY A 211 -3.67 1.57 19.40
CA GLY A 211 -5.12 1.61 19.54
C GLY A 211 -5.70 3.00 19.35
N HIS A 212 -4.97 3.90 18.69
CA HIS A 212 -5.45 5.22 18.31
C HIS A 212 -6.28 5.15 17.02
N GLU A 213 -7.19 6.10 16.86
CA GLU A 213 -7.91 6.29 15.60
C GLU A 213 -6.95 6.74 14.50
N LEU A 214 -7.13 6.19 13.30
CA LEU A 214 -6.34 6.57 12.13
C LEU A 214 -6.85 7.88 11.54
N ASN A 215 -5.92 8.72 11.05
CA ASN A 215 -6.27 10.02 10.51
C ASN A 215 -7.26 9.91 9.33
N SER A 216 -8.45 10.48 9.53
CA SER A 216 -9.56 10.45 8.59
C SER A 216 -9.36 11.37 7.37
N THR A 217 -8.43 12.33 7.45
CA THR A 217 -8.18 13.29 6.35
C THR A 217 -7.46 12.68 5.14
N ARG A 218 -6.95 11.45 5.28
CA ARG A 218 -6.36 10.72 4.15
C ARG A 218 -7.45 10.15 3.26
N LEU A 219 -7.48 10.63 2.02
CA LEU A 219 -8.43 10.21 1.01
C LEU A 219 -7.94 8.94 0.31
N PRO A 220 -8.85 8.04 -0.07
CA PRO A 220 -8.49 6.84 -0.80
C PRO A 220 -8.13 7.17 -2.25
N PHE A 221 -7.33 6.29 -2.87
CA PHE A 221 -6.87 6.43 -4.26
C PHE A 221 -7.95 6.81 -5.29
N PRO A 222 -9.18 6.27 -5.25
CA PRO A 222 -10.20 6.58 -6.25
C PRO A 222 -10.62 8.05 -6.31
N ILE A 223 -10.37 8.84 -5.25
CA ILE A 223 -10.68 10.27 -5.25
C ILE A 223 -9.73 11.07 -6.17
N TYR A 224 -8.61 10.47 -6.57
CA TYR A 224 -7.61 11.09 -7.43
C TYR A 224 -7.74 10.72 -8.91
N LEU A 225 -8.77 9.94 -9.27
CA LEU A 225 -9.13 9.57 -10.64
C LEU A 225 -10.28 10.43 -11.15
#